data_AF-A0A4S4JU80-F1
#
_entry.id   AF-A0A4S4JU80-F1
#
_cell.length_a   1.000
_cell.length_b   1.000
_cell.length_c   1.000
_cell.angle_alpha   90.00
_cell.angle_beta   90.00
_cell.angle_gamma   90.00
#
_symmetry.space_group_name_H-M   'P 1'
#
loop_
_entity.id
_entity.type
_entity.pdbx_description
1 polymer ?
#
loop_
_entity_poly.entity_id
_entity_poly.type
_entity_poly.pdbx_seq_one_letter_code
_entity_poly.pdbx_strand_id
1 'polypeptide(L)'
;WEMVDTTGLPGPVASVLSLTSHPQSPDYLLAGTETGLYESSDGGQTWALKENNLSASSFQTLDSDSEDLVAYLFGEKEGLYLSEDFGETWASLNFKVDDDYIMYISNHPTDDEMLVLGSMKQSIYETKDFGKTWEVLAEEGSRKN
;
A
#
# COMPACT_ATOMS: atom_id res chain seq x y z
N TRP A 1 15.98 -19.65 -6.87
CA TRP A 1 14.95 -19.38 -5.85
C TRP A 1 14.96 -20.54 -4.88
N GLU A 2 15.18 -20.24 -3.61
CA GLU A 2 15.02 -21.17 -2.50
C GLU A 2 13.93 -20.62 -1.57
N MET A 3 13.20 -21.51 -0.91
CA MET A 3 12.25 -21.10 0.12
C MET A 3 13.03 -20.76 1.37
N VAL A 4 12.83 -19.56 1.89
CA VAL A 4 13.37 -19.14 3.18
C VAL A 4 12.27 -19.36 4.22
N ASP A 5 12.55 -20.18 5.23
CA ASP A 5 11.66 -20.31 6.37
C ASP A 5 11.59 -18.95 7.09
N THR A 6 10.38 -18.46 7.31
CA THR A 6 10.13 -17.17 7.97
C THR A 6 9.35 -17.36 9.26
N THR A 7 9.53 -16.46 10.22
CA THR A 7 8.84 -16.50 11.52
C THR A 7 8.30 -15.12 11.89
N GLY A 8 7.24 -15.09 12.72
CA GLY A 8 6.68 -13.85 13.29
C GLY A 8 5.48 -13.27 12.54
N LEU A 9 5.28 -13.64 11.27
CA LEU A 9 4.00 -13.40 10.57
C LEU A 9 2.85 -14.17 11.26
N PRO A 10 1.59 -13.73 11.09
CA PRO A 10 0.41 -14.26 11.79
C PRO A 10 0.06 -15.74 11.51
N GLY A 11 0.93 -16.49 10.82
CA GLY A 11 0.74 -17.90 10.52
C GLY A 11 -0.37 -18.14 9.49
N PRO A 12 -0.89 -19.37 9.33
CA PRO A 12 -1.80 -19.75 8.25
C PRO A 12 -3.21 -19.15 8.36
N VAL A 13 -3.48 -18.30 9.36
CA VAL A 13 -4.80 -17.72 9.62
C VAL A 13 -4.97 -16.33 9.02
N ALA A 14 -3.93 -15.76 8.42
CA ALA A 14 -3.99 -14.45 7.78
C ALA A 14 -3.10 -14.39 6.53
N SER A 15 -3.64 -13.82 5.47
CA SER A 15 -2.92 -13.60 4.20
C SER A 15 -1.99 -12.39 4.30
N VAL A 16 -0.84 -12.45 3.62
CA VAL A 16 -0.06 -11.25 3.25
C VAL A 16 -0.69 -10.68 1.98
N LEU A 17 -1.07 -9.40 2.03
CA LEU A 17 -1.78 -8.71 0.95
C LEU A 17 -0.82 -7.83 0.14
N SER A 18 0.18 -7.25 0.79
CA SER A 18 1.15 -6.34 0.18
C SER A 18 2.51 -6.46 0.85
N LEU A 19 3.56 -6.15 0.10
CA LEU A 19 4.95 -6.17 0.57
C LEU A 19 5.72 -5.04 -0.12
N THR A 20 6.56 -4.32 0.62
CA THR A 20 7.47 -3.31 0.08
C THR A 20 8.82 -3.34 0.80
N SER A 21 9.89 -2.94 0.12
CA SER A 21 11.26 -2.86 0.64
C SER A 21 11.73 -1.41 0.73
N HIS A 22 12.45 -1.08 1.79
CA HIS A 22 12.98 0.27 1.98
C HIS A 22 14.00 0.60 0.89
N PRO A 23 13.91 1.78 0.25
CA PRO A 23 14.78 2.18 -0.88
C PRO A 23 16.27 2.17 -0.53
N GLN A 24 16.62 2.66 0.66
CA GLN A 24 18.00 2.83 1.11
C GLN A 24 18.51 1.69 2.03
N SER A 25 17.60 0.81 2.46
CA SER A 25 17.86 -0.24 3.47
C SER A 25 17.11 -1.51 3.06
N PRO A 26 17.51 -2.20 1.99
CA PRO A 26 16.67 -3.23 1.34
C PRO A 26 16.30 -4.43 2.22
N ASP A 27 17.00 -4.64 3.33
CA ASP A 27 16.66 -5.66 4.34
C ASP A 27 15.50 -5.22 5.25
N TYR A 28 15.16 -3.93 5.27
CA TYR A 28 13.97 -3.42 5.96
C TYR A 28 12.74 -3.52 5.03
N LEU A 29 11.74 -4.29 5.47
CA LEU A 29 10.54 -4.58 4.70
C LEU A 29 9.29 -4.23 5.51
N LEU A 30 8.23 -3.83 4.82
CA LEU A 30 6.88 -3.74 5.37
C LEU A 30 5.96 -4.73 4.67
N ALA A 31 5.09 -5.38 5.44
CA ALA A 31 4.06 -6.29 4.96
C ALA A 31 2.69 -5.92 5.52
N GLY A 32 1.75 -5.63 4.63
CA GLY A 32 0.33 -5.52 5.00
C GLY A 32 -0.30 -6.91 5.01
N THR A 33 -0.91 -7.30 6.13
CA THR A 33 -1.59 -8.58 6.31
C THR A 33 -3.07 -8.39 6.62
N GLU A 34 -3.89 -9.44 6.60
CA GLU A 34 -5.30 -9.30 7.01
C GLU A 34 -5.50 -8.83 8.46
N THR A 35 -4.48 -8.95 9.32
CA THR A 35 -4.58 -8.67 10.76
C THR A 35 -3.78 -7.47 11.24
N GLY A 36 -2.87 -6.94 10.43
CA GLY A 36 -2.02 -5.82 10.82
C GLY A 36 -0.85 -5.55 9.87
N LEU A 37 -0.08 -4.53 10.22
CA LEU A 37 1.13 -4.11 9.53
C LEU A 37 2.32 -4.75 10.25
N TYR A 38 3.17 -5.42 9.50
CA TYR A 38 4.36 -6.09 9.99
C TYR A 38 5.60 -5.48 9.37
N GLU A 39 6.71 -5.52 10.11
CA GLU A 39 8.01 -5.10 9.64
C GLU A 39 9.05 -6.22 9.79
N SER A 40 10.05 -6.20 8.93
CA SER A 40 11.25 -7.02 9.03
C SER A 40 12.46 -6.12 8.88
N SER A 41 13.57 -6.44 9.55
CA SER A 41 14.85 -5.72 9.43
C SER A 41 15.99 -6.61 8.94
N ASP A 42 15.66 -7.84 8.53
CA ASP A 42 16.61 -8.89 8.15
C ASP A 42 16.25 -9.57 6.82
N GLY A 43 15.60 -8.83 5.92
CA GLY A 43 15.23 -9.30 4.59
C GLY A 43 14.09 -10.30 4.58
N GLY A 44 13.22 -10.29 5.60
CA GLY A 44 12.03 -11.13 5.70
C GLY A 44 12.25 -12.47 6.40
N GLN A 45 13.40 -12.69 7.05
CA GLN A 45 13.66 -13.89 7.85
C GLN A 45 12.83 -13.88 9.14
N THR A 46 12.77 -12.72 9.80
CA THR A 46 11.91 -12.50 10.97
C THR A 46 11.02 -11.28 10.78
N TRP A 47 9.80 -11.37 11.30
CA TRP A 47 8.79 -10.32 11.23
C TRP A 47 8.31 -9.95 12.64
N ALA A 48 8.10 -8.66 12.87
CA ALA A 48 7.47 -8.12 14.06
C ALA A 48 6.17 -7.41 13.70
N LEU A 49 5.17 -7.48 14.57
CA LEU A 49 3.95 -6.68 14.43
C LEU A 49 4.32 -5.22 14.71
N LYS A 50 4.20 -4.36 13.68
CA LYS A 50 4.45 -2.93 13.76
C LYS A 50 3.24 -2.20 14.33
N GLU A 51 2.07 -2.43 13.75
CA GLU A 51 0.80 -1.83 14.17
C GLU A 51 -0.32 -2.87 14.12
N ASN A 52 -1.03 -3.04 15.24
CA ASN A 52 -2.18 -3.95 15.32
C ASN A 52 -3.44 -3.29 14.74
N ASN A 53 -4.31 -4.05 14.07
CA ASN A 53 -5.55 -3.54 13.46
C ASN A 53 -5.36 -2.41 12.43
N LEU A 54 -4.15 -2.15 11.94
CA LEU A 54 -3.89 -1.27 10.82
C LEU A 54 -3.10 -2.06 9.79
N SER A 55 -3.56 -2.11 8.55
CA SER A 55 -2.87 -2.85 7.50
C SER A 55 -2.98 -2.13 6.16
N ALA A 56 -2.23 -2.62 5.16
CA ALA A 56 -2.21 -2.09 3.81
C ALA A 56 -2.55 -3.17 2.78
N SER A 57 -3.51 -2.89 1.89
CA SER A 57 -3.82 -3.78 0.76
C SER A 57 -2.91 -3.51 -0.44
N SER A 58 -2.23 -2.37 -0.46
CA SER A 58 -1.33 -1.98 -1.54
C SER A 58 -0.30 -0.97 -1.03
N PHE A 59 0.91 -1.07 -1.57
CA PHE A 59 2.03 -0.16 -1.34
C PHE A 59 2.58 0.31 -2.70
N GLN A 60 2.96 1.58 -2.79
CA GLN A 60 3.65 2.16 -3.95
C GLN A 60 4.70 3.17 -3.47
N THR A 61 5.97 2.91 -3.75
CA THR A 61 7.03 3.90 -3.59
C THR A 61 7.00 4.88 -4.75
N LEU A 62 7.22 6.18 -4.50
CA LEU A 62 7.14 7.19 -5.56
C LEU A 62 8.41 7.25 -6.42
N ASP A 63 9.55 7.00 -5.79
CA ASP A 63 10.87 6.96 -6.42
C ASP A 63 11.67 5.76 -5.86
N SER A 64 12.67 5.28 -6.61
CA SER A 64 13.58 4.23 -6.14
C SER A 64 14.46 4.66 -4.97
N ASP A 65 14.72 5.96 -4.81
CA ASP A 65 15.60 6.50 -3.78
C ASP A 65 14.83 7.24 -2.65
N SER A 66 13.51 7.39 -2.78
CA SER A 66 12.66 8.10 -1.81
C SER A 66 11.94 7.15 -0.84
N GLU A 67 11.88 7.55 0.43
CA GLU A 67 11.09 6.90 1.48
C GLU A 67 9.58 7.16 1.35
N ASP A 68 9.18 8.01 0.38
CA ASP A 68 7.79 8.31 0.09
C ASP A 68 7.03 7.05 -0.33
N LEU A 69 6.08 6.67 0.51
CA LEU A 69 5.30 5.47 0.40
C LEU A 69 3.81 5.81 0.41
N VAL A 70 3.15 5.59 -0.72
CA VAL A 70 1.69 5.64 -0.79
C VAL A 70 1.12 4.27 -0.47
N ALA A 71 0.13 4.22 0.41
CA ALA A 71 -0.54 2.99 0.80
C ALA A 71 -2.05 3.18 0.85
N TYR A 72 -2.79 2.13 0.48
CA TYR A 72 -4.20 2.03 0.83
C TYR A 72 -4.32 1.26 2.15
N LEU A 73 -4.66 1.98 3.21
CA LEU A 73 -4.76 1.44 4.55
C LEU A 73 -6.20 1.00 4.86
N PHE A 74 -6.35 -0.02 5.70
CA PHE A 74 -7.62 -0.49 6.24
C PHE A 74 -7.47 -0.94 7.71
N GLY A 75 -8.60 -0.99 8.44
CA GLY A 75 -8.64 -1.30 9.87
C GLY A 75 -8.97 -0.05 10.71
N GLU A 76 -8.08 0.38 11.60
CA GLU A 76 -8.27 1.60 12.42
C GLU A 76 -8.29 2.89 11.59
N LYS A 77 -7.64 2.86 10.43
CA LYS A 77 -7.72 3.89 9.40
C LYS A 77 -8.14 3.24 8.10
N GLU A 78 -8.92 3.94 7.31
CA GLU A 78 -9.33 3.49 5.99
C GLU A 78 -9.09 4.60 4.96
N GLY A 79 -8.52 4.24 3.81
CA GLY A 79 -8.31 5.14 2.69
C GLY A 79 -6.86 5.18 2.20
N LEU A 80 -6.57 6.13 1.31
CA LEU A 80 -5.24 6.35 0.75
C LEU A 80 -4.43 7.31 1.65
N TYR A 81 -3.19 6.93 1.94
CA TYR A 81 -2.26 7.69 2.78
C TYR A 81 -0.88 7.78 2.13
N LEU A 82 -0.19 8.88 2.38
CA LEU A 82 1.24 9.07 2.14
C LEU A 82 1.99 8.93 3.47
N SER A 83 3.10 8.22 3.44
CA SER A 83 4.16 8.35 4.43
C SER A 83 5.40 8.92 3.74
N GLU A 84 6.05 9.90 4.37
CA GLU A 84 7.34 10.47 3.92
C GLU A 84 8.53 9.86 4.68
N ASP A 85 8.26 8.82 5.49
CA ASP A 85 9.19 8.17 6.42
C ASP A 85 8.99 6.64 6.41
N PHE A 86 8.71 6.08 5.23
CA PHE A 86 8.56 4.65 4.97
C PHE A 86 7.66 3.89 5.96
N GLY A 87 6.51 4.47 6.28
CA GLY A 87 5.43 3.88 7.06
C GLY A 87 5.49 4.12 8.57
N GLU A 88 6.38 4.97 9.07
CA GLU A 88 6.38 5.39 10.48
C GLU A 88 5.22 6.34 10.80
N THR A 89 4.95 7.31 9.93
CA THR A 89 3.82 8.24 10.03
C THR A 89 3.03 8.32 8.73
N TRP A 90 1.75 8.68 8.84
CA TRP A 90 0.81 8.61 7.72
C TRP A 90 -0.05 9.88 7.64
N ALA A 91 -0.06 10.52 6.48
CA ALA A 91 -0.91 11.65 6.12
C ALA A 91 -1.96 11.22 5.08
N SER A 92 -3.24 11.54 5.31
CA SER A 92 -4.31 11.13 4.39
C SER A 92 -4.26 11.92 3.08
N LEU A 93 -4.49 11.22 1.95
CA LEU A 93 -4.68 11.80 0.62
C LEU A 93 -6.18 11.98 0.28
N ASN A 94 -7.04 12.06 1.31
CA ASN A 94 -8.48 12.32 1.21
C ASN A 94 -9.25 11.41 0.22
N PHE A 95 -8.75 10.19 -0.01
CA PHE A 95 -9.37 9.21 -0.86
C PHE A 95 -9.80 8.00 -0.05
N LYS A 96 -11.03 7.54 -0.29
CA LYS A 96 -11.55 6.26 0.21
C LYS A 96 -12.57 5.72 -0.77
N VAL A 97 -12.80 4.42 -0.72
CA VAL A 97 -13.89 3.75 -1.42
C VAL A 97 -14.83 3.12 -0.39
N ASP A 98 -16.13 3.10 -0.68
CA ASP A 98 -17.11 2.47 0.21
C ASP A 98 -17.37 1.02 -0.25
N ASP A 99 -17.28 0.05 0.67
CA ASP A 99 -17.48 -1.38 0.38
C ASP A 99 -16.58 -1.91 -0.76
N ASP A 100 -15.34 -1.44 -0.85
CA ASP A 100 -14.35 -1.84 -1.85
C ASP A 100 -12.94 -1.68 -1.28
N TYR A 101 -11.92 -2.15 -1.98
CA TYR A 101 -10.52 -1.99 -1.60
C TYR A 101 -9.68 -1.62 -2.81
N ILE A 102 -8.69 -0.74 -2.61
CA ILE A 102 -7.67 -0.53 -3.63
C ILE A 102 -6.64 -1.65 -3.54
N MET A 103 -6.49 -2.37 -4.65
CA MET A 103 -5.56 -3.50 -4.77
C MET A 103 -4.24 -3.07 -5.38
N TYR A 104 -4.29 -2.08 -6.28
CA TYR A 104 -3.12 -1.62 -7.02
C TYR A 104 -3.08 -0.09 -7.00
N ILE A 105 -1.90 0.44 -6.70
CA ILE A 105 -1.55 1.84 -6.82
C ILE A 105 -0.41 1.89 -7.83
N SER A 106 -0.42 2.87 -8.73
CA SER A 106 0.68 3.11 -9.65
C SER A 106 0.88 4.62 -9.79
N ASN A 107 2.13 5.07 -9.65
CA ASN A 107 2.52 6.44 -9.94
C ASN A 107 3.05 6.57 -11.38
N HIS A 108 2.90 7.75 -11.96
CA HIS A 108 3.46 8.02 -13.28
C HIS A 108 4.99 8.23 -13.19
N PRO A 109 5.80 7.68 -14.11
CA PRO A 109 7.26 7.65 -13.98
C PRO A 109 7.95 9.01 -14.12
N THR A 110 7.25 10.05 -14.60
CA THR A 110 7.80 11.40 -14.78
C THR A 110 6.85 12.50 -14.32
N ASP A 111 5.72 12.14 -13.72
CA ASP A 111 4.73 13.08 -13.20
C ASP A 111 4.41 12.60 -11.80
N ASP A 112 5.06 13.21 -10.82
CA ASP A 112 4.99 12.84 -9.41
C ASP A 112 3.62 13.16 -8.80
N GLU A 113 2.79 13.98 -9.46
CA GLU A 113 1.43 14.28 -9.02
C GLU A 113 0.38 13.26 -9.50
N MET A 114 0.72 12.42 -10.49
CA MET A 114 -0.23 11.50 -11.11
C MET A 114 -0.19 10.10 -10.48
N LEU A 115 -1.35 9.66 -9.98
CA LEU A 115 -1.57 8.28 -9.51
C LEU A 115 -2.79 7.66 -10.20
N VAL A 116 -2.71 6.36 -10.45
CA VAL A 116 -3.85 5.53 -10.89
C VAL A 116 -4.07 4.41 -9.88
N LEU A 117 -5.33 4.22 -9.48
CA LEU A 117 -5.75 3.20 -8.52
C LEU A 117 -6.64 2.18 -9.21
N GLY A 118 -6.37 0.89 -8.96
CA GLY A 118 -7.23 -0.22 -9.36
C GLY A 118 -7.87 -0.87 -8.14
N SER A 119 -9.20 -0.99 -8.15
CA SER A 119 -9.95 -1.58 -7.04
C SER A 119 -10.32 -3.04 -7.24
N MET A 120 -10.70 -3.71 -6.14
CA MET A 120 -11.16 -5.10 -6.15
C MET A 120 -12.44 -5.27 -6.97
N LYS A 121 -13.36 -4.29 -6.92
CA LYS A 121 -14.58 -4.27 -7.73
C LYS A 121 -14.37 -3.80 -9.18
N GLN A 122 -13.14 -3.74 -9.68
CA GLN A 122 -12.83 -3.37 -11.08
C GLN A 122 -13.12 -1.90 -11.42
N SER A 123 -13.06 -1.01 -10.43
CA SER A 123 -13.08 0.44 -10.65
C SER A 123 -11.66 0.97 -10.83
N ILE A 124 -11.52 2.02 -11.64
CA ILE A 124 -10.25 2.71 -11.89
C ILE A 124 -10.41 4.18 -11.54
N TYR A 125 -9.54 4.66 -10.67
CA TYR A 125 -9.49 6.05 -10.23
C TYR A 125 -8.18 6.68 -10.67
N GLU A 126 -8.20 7.97 -11.00
CA GLU A 126 -7.03 8.75 -11.38
C GLU A 126 -7.00 10.05 -10.58
N THR A 127 -5.82 10.45 -10.16
CA THR A 127 -5.52 11.83 -9.73
C THR A 127 -4.39 12.37 -10.59
N LYS A 128 -4.40 13.68 -10.82
CA LYS A 128 -3.35 14.43 -11.52
C LYS A 128 -2.80 15.59 -10.68
N ASP A 129 -3.12 15.59 -9.38
CA ASP A 129 -2.80 16.67 -8.44
C ASP A 129 -2.44 16.12 -7.05
N PHE A 130 -1.92 14.89 -7.03
CA PHE A 130 -1.48 14.13 -5.87
C PHE A 130 -2.55 13.94 -4.80
N GLY A 131 -3.75 13.58 -5.24
CA GLY A 131 -4.87 13.22 -4.36
C GLY A 131 -5.72 14.39 -3.87
N LYS A 132 -5.49 15.62 -4.37
CA LYS A 132 -6.39 16.75 -4.07
C LYS A 132 -7.74 16.57 -4.76
N THR A 133 -7.75 16.02 -5.98
CA THR A 133 -8.95 15.65 -6.73
C THR A 133 -8.80 14.28 -7.38
N TRP A 134 -9.95 13.62 -7.61
CA TRP A 134 -10.03 12.27 -8.15
C TRP A 134 -11.08 12.17 -9.25
N GLU A 135 -10.70 11.54 -10.34
CA GLU A 135 -11.55 11.18 -11.47
C GLU A 135 -11.79 9.66 -11.48
N VAL A 136 -13.02 9.25 -11.79
CA VAL A 136 -13.37 7.84 -11.99
C VAL A 136 -13.29 7.55 -13.48
N LEU A 137 -12.26 6.81 -13.91
CA LEU A 137 -12.09 6.42 -15.31
C LEU A 137 -12.97 5.24 -15.70
N ALA A 138 -13.17 4.31 -14.76
CA ALA A 138 -14.06 3.17 -14.90
C ALA A 138 -14.70 2.81 -13.56
N GLU A 139 -15.92 2.32 -13.60
CA GLU A 139 -16.71 1.91 -12.44
C GLU A 139 -17.24 0.50 -12.70
N GLU A 140 -16.91 -0.44 -11.80
CA GLU A 140 -17.34 -1.84 -11.89
C GLU A 140 -17.13 -2.50 -13.27
N GLY A 141 -15.94 -2.28 -13.85
CA GLY A 141 -15.57 -2.82 -15.15
C GLY A 141 -16.14 -2.07 -16.36
N SER A 142 -16.89 -0.99 -16.14
CA SER A 142 -17.48 -0.17 -17.21
C SER A 142 -16.81 1.20 -17.28
N ARG A 143 -16.37 1.62 -18.47
CA ARG A 143 -15.79 2.95 -18.67
C ARG A 143 -16.83 4.04 -18.38
N LYS A 144 -16.44 5.08 -17.65
CA LYS A 144 -17.28 6.26 -17.45
C LYS A 144 -17.26 7.12 -18.73
N ASN A 145 -18.45 7.43 -19.26
CA ASN A 145 -18.62 8.22 -20.48
C ASN A 145 -18.32 9.70 -20.26
#